data_AF-A0A1H5V8M1-F1
#
_entry.id   AF-A0A1H5V8M1-F1
#
_cell.length_a   1.000
_cell.length_b   1.000
_cell.length_c   1.000
_cell.angle_alpha   90.00
_cell.angle_beta   90.00
_cell.angle_gamma   90.00
#
_symmetry.space_group_name_H-M   'P 1'
#
loop_
_entity.id
_entity.type
_entity.pdbx_description
1 polymer ?
#
loop_
_entity_poly.entity_id
_entity_poly.type
_entity_poly.pdbx_seq_one_letter_code
_entity_poly.pdbx_strand_id
1 'polypeptide(L)' 'MSELQPGRYRHFKGNEYQVIGTATHSETGDTLVVYRPLYGDQALWVRPLAMFTETVERDGKVQPRFARIGD' A
#
# COMPACT_ATOMS: atom_id res chain seq x y z
N MET A 1 -9.33 1.95 -14.83
CA MET A 1 -8.87 1.53 -13.49
C MET A 1 -7.47 2.05 -13.32
N SER A 2 -7.22 2.97 -12.39
CA SER A 2 -5.82 3.35 -12.10
C SER A 2 -5.15 2.15 -11.45
N GLU A 3 -4.34 1.44 -12.22
CA GLU A 3 -3.48 0.38 -11.70
C GLU A 3 -2.52 1.00 -10.69
N LEU A 4 -2.52 0.47 -9.46
CA LEU A 4 -1.53 0.85 -8.46
C LEU A 4 -0.15 0.45 -9.01
N GLN A 5 0.73 1.43 -9.15
CA GLN A 5 2.07 1.18 -9.68
C GLN A 5 2.91 0.42 -8.66
N PRO A 6 3.63 -0.65 -9.05
CA PRO A 6 4.72 -1.17 -8.25
C PRO A 6 5.76 -0.09 -7.94
N GLY A 7 6.54 -0.30 -6.88
CA GLY A 7 7.56 0.65 -6.45
C GLY A 7 7.58 0.86 -4.95
N ARG A 8 8.33 1.86 -4.50
CA ARG A 8 8.48 2.19 -3.09
C ARG A 8 7.38 3.14 -2.63
N TYR A 9 6.81 2.81 -1.48
CA TYR A 9 5.74 3.57 -0.83
C TYR A 9 6.11 3.83 0.62
N ARG A 10 5.78 5.02 1.11
CA ARG A 10 5.91 5.40 2.52
C ARG A 10 4.54 5.46 3.15
N HIS A 11 4.36 4.72 4.25
CA HIS A 11 3.17 4.85 5.08
C HIS A 11 3.19 6.19 5.81
N PHE A 12 2.03 6.78 6.10
CA PHE A 12 1.95 8.06 6.81
C PHE A 12 2.63 8.05 8.21
N LYS A 13 2.90 6.86 8.77
CA LYS A 13 3.67 6.68 10.02
C LYS A 13 5.20 6.66 9.84
N GLY A 14 5.70 6.83 8.62
CA GLY A 14 7.13 6.94 8.31
C GLY A 14 7.78 5.69 7.74
N ASN A 15 7.27 4.49 8.03
CA ASN A 15 7.84 3.24 7.52
C ASN A 15 7.71 3.10 6.00
N GLU A 16 8.71 2.49 5.37
CA GLU A 16 8.76 2.26 3.92
C GLU A 16 8.46 0.81 3.55
N TYR A 17 7.88 0.67 2.37
CA TYR A 17 7.35 -0.57 1.85
C TYR A 17 7.60 -0.68 0.34
N GLN A 18 7.79 -1.90 -0.14
CA GLN A 18 7.83 -2.19 -1.57
C GLN A 18 6.48 -2.78 -2.00
N VAL A 19 5.79 -2.10 -2.91
CA VAL A 19 4.64 -2.65 -3.63
C VAL A 19 5.16 -3.49 -4.79
N ILE A 20 4.66 -4.72 -4.87
CA ILE A 20 4.99 -5.68 -5.91
C ILE A 20 3.93 -5.61 -7.03
N GLY A 21 2.67 -5.41 -6.66
CA GLY A 21 1.56 -5.26 -7.58
C GLY A 21 0.22 -5.47 -6.88
N THR A 22 -0.81 -5.73 -7.67
CA THR A 22 -2.16 -6.07 -7.18
C THR A 22 -2.51 -7.53 -7.48
N ALA A 23 -3.38 -8.11 -6.66
CA ALA A 23 -3.92 -9.46 -6.82
C ALA A 23 -5.44 -9.44 -6.63
N THR A 24 -6.13 -10.45 -7.16
CA THR A 24 -7.57 -10.65 -6.93
C THR A 24 -7.77 -11.66 -5.80
N HIS A 25 -8.57 -11.29 -4.81
CA HIS A 25 -9.02 -12.22 -3.78
C HIS A 25 -9.98 -13.23 -4.41
N SER A 26 -9.63 -14.52 -4.42
CA SER A 26 -10.39 -15.55 -5.16
C SER A 26 -11.83 -15.74 -4.69
N GLU A 27 -12.06 -15.63 -3.39
CA GLU A 27 -13.33 -15.89 -2.73
C GLU A 27 -14.29 -14.70 -2.82
N THR A 28 -13.78 -13.47 -2.84
CA THR A 28 -14.62 -12.26 -2.82
C THR A 28 -14.57 -11.45 -4.11
N GLY A 29 -13.53 -11.64 -4.93
CA GLY A 29 -13.26 -10.84 -6.11
C GLY A 29 -12.59 -9.48 -5.82
N ASP A 30 -12.32 -9.16 -4.55
CA ASP A 30 -11.74 -7.88 -4.18
C ASP A 30 -10.29 -7.72 -4.66
N THR A 31 -9.92 -6.51 -5.08
CA THR A 31 -8.53 -6.19 -5.41
C THR A 31 -7.72 -5.97 -4.14
N LEU A 32 -6.63 -6.71 -4.00
CA LEU A 32 -5.64 -6.60 -2.93
C LEU A 32 -4.33 -6.02 -3.47
N VAL A 33 -3.59 -5.33 -2.62
CA VAL A 33 -2.21 -4.89 -2.86
C VAL A 33 -1.27 -5.92 -2.24
N VAL A 34 -0.34 -6.45 -3.03
CA VAL A 34 0.75 -7.31 -2.57
C VAL A 34 1.99 -6.44 -2.35
N TYR A 35 2.48 -6.41 -1.12
CA TYR A 35 3.58 -5.54 -0.72
C TYR A 35 4.37 -6.15 0.44
N ARG A 36 5.52 -5.58 0.78
CA ARG A 36 6.31 -5.98 1.96
C ARG A 36 6.93 -4.76 2.66
N PRO A 37 7.16 -4.80 3.98
CA PRO A 37 7.98 -3.80 4.64
C PRO A 37 9.42 -3.85 4.13
N LEU A 38 10.10 -2.71 4.05
CA LEU A 38 11.54 -2.61 3.77
C LEU A 38 12.38 -2.65 5.07
N TYR A 39 11.85 -3.29 6.10
CA TYR A 39 12.44 -3.42 7.44
C TYR A 39 12.01 -4.76 8.06
N GLY A 40 12.69 -5.17 9.14
CA GLY A 40 12.42 -6.43 9.82
C GLY A 40 12.56 -7.64 8.88
N ASP A 41 11.68 -8.62 9.04
CA ASP A 41 11.72 -9.88 8.28
C ASP A 41 11.23 -9.75 6.82
N GLN A 42 10.76 -8.58 6.40
CA GLN A 42 10.34 -8.28 5.02
C GLN A 42 9.36 -9.28 4.40
N ALA A 43 8.47 -9.85 5.21
CA ALA A 43 7.45 -10.80 4.76
C ALA A 43 6.44 -10.16 3.80
N LEU A 44 5.83 -10.99 2.95
CA LEU A 44 4.77 -10.56 2.03
C LEU A 44 3.45 -10.35 2.78
N TRP A 45 2.85 -9.18 2.59
CA TRP A 45 1.56 -8.80 3.13
C TRP A 45 0.58 -8.51 2.00
N VAL A 46 -0.70 -8.67 2.32
CA VAL A 46 -1.81 -8.24 1.47
C VAL A 46 -2.71 -7.25 2.21
N ARG A 47 -3.28 -6.30 1.48
CA ARG A 47 -4.25 -5.34 2.01
C ARG A 47 -5.25 -4.96 0.93
N PRO A 48 -6.55 -4.76 1.23
CA PRO A 48 -7.50 -4.25 0.24
C PRO A 48 -7.02 -2.97 -0.44
N LEU A 49 -7.15 -2.90 -1.77
CA LEU A 49 -6.73 -1.75 -2.56
C LEU A 49 -7.36 -0.45 -2.06
N ALA A 50 -8.67 -0.46 -1.81
CA ALA A 50 -9.39 0.70 -1.31
C ALA A 50 -8.80 1.24 0.00
N MET A 51 -8.39 0.36 0.92
CA MET A 51 -7.76 0.77 2.18
C MET A 51 -6.31 1.22 1.98
N PHE A 52 -5.60 0.69 0.99
CA PHE A 52 -4.21 1.06 0.70
C PHE A 52 -4.14 2.45 0.07
N THR A 53 -5.03 2.75 -0.87
CA THR A 53 -5.11 4.04 -1.57
C THR A 53 -5.94 5.09 -0.84
N GLU A 54 -6.41 4.77 0.37
CA GLU A 54 -7.21 5.67 1.19
C GLU A 54 -6.41 6.91 1.61
N THR A 55 -7.10 8.03 1.76
CA THR A 55 -6.58 9.25 2.39
C THR A 55 -6.95 9.26 3.87
N VAL A 56 -6.01 9.61 4.74
CA VAL A 56 -6.21 9.68 6.19
C VAL A 56 -5.99 11.10 6.70
N GLU A 57 -6.68 11.45 7.79
CA GLU A 57 -6.41 12.66 8.55
C GLU A 57 -5.54 12.33 9.77
N ARG A 58 -4.38 12.97 9.90
CA ARG A 58 -3.47 12.83 11.04
C ARG A 58 -2.84 14.17 11.37
N ASP A 59 -2.92 14.57 12.63
CA ASP A 59 -2.36 15.84 13.13
C ASP A 59 -2.84 17.06 12.32
N GLY A 60 -4.14 17.07 11.96
CA GLY A 60 -4.79 18.12 11.17
C GLY A 60 -4.39 18.14 9.69
N LYS A 61 -3.65 17.14 9.20
CA LYS A 61 -3.25 17.00 7.80
C LYS A 61 -3.94 15.82 7.14
N VAL A 62 -4.55 16.09 6.00
CA VAL A 62 -5.15 15.09 5.10
C VAL A 62 -4.08 14.63 4.11
N GLN A 63 -3.73 13.33 4.13
CA GLN A 63 -2.65 12.77 3.31
C GLN A 63 -2.91 11.31 2.92
N PRO A 64 -2.30 10.79 1.83
CA PRO A 64 -2.41 9.39 1.48
C PRO A 64 -1.94 8.48 2.61
N ARG A 65 -2.64 7.38 2.85
CA ARG A 65 -2.20 6.35 3.80
C ARG A 65 -0.82 5.81 3.41
N PHE A 66 -0.63 5.57 2.11
CA PHE A 66 0.63 5.20 1.50
C PHE A 66 0.93 6.13 0.32
N ALA A 67 2.04 6.87 0.38
CA ALA A 67 2.49 7.76 -0.68
C ALA A 67 3.62 7.09 -1.47
N ARG A 68 3.55 7.10 -2.80
CA ARG A 68 4.65 6.61 -3.66
C ARG A 68 5.84 7.55 -3.55
N ILE A 69 7.04 7.00 -3.38
CA ILE A 69 8.29 7.77 -3.20
C ILE A 69 9.36 7.49 -4.26
N GLY A 70 9.09 6.59 -5.21
CA GLY A 70 9.97 6.29 -6.34
C GLY A 70 9.98 4.80 -6.69
N ASP A 71 10.87 4.44 -7.61
CA ASP A 71 11.28 3.05 -7.87
C ASP A 71 12.59 2.77 -7.14
#